data_AF-A0AAJ6V4Z1-F1
#
_entry.id   AF-A0AAJ6V4Z1-F1
#
_cell.length_a   1.000
_cell.length_b   1.000
_cell.length_c   1.000
_cell.angle_alpha   90.00
_cell.angle_beta   90.00
_cell.angle_gamma   90.00
#
_symmetry.space_group_name_H-M   'P 1'
#
loop_
_entity.id
_entity.type
_entity.pdbx_description
1 polymer ?
#
loop_
_entity_poly.entity_id
_entity_poly.type
_entity_poly.pdbx_seq_one_letter_code
_entity_poly.pdbx_strand_id
1 'polypeptide(L)'
;MGILIEGTSPAAKFLRANGITFFKVREETVNLLGKSEMYFFSPEHPPLTEQAQRVLDWAIEDKLKSGDSGEITTTHILLGIWSEKESAGHNILETLGFNDDKAKEVAKSMSGDVALNFK
;
A
#
# COMPACT_ATOMS: atom_id res chain seq x y z
N MET A 1 -6.69 -0.11 -1.50
CA MET A 1 -7.55 0.85 -2.24
C MET A 1 -7.37 2.30 -1.84
N GLY A 2 -7.34 2.64 -0.53
CA GLY A 2 -7.25 4.04 -0.06
C GLY A 2 -6.16 4.89 -0.73
N ILE A 3 -4.94 4.36 -0.90
CA ILE A 3 -3.83 5.02 -1.62
C ILE A 3 -4.26 5.48 -3.02
N LEU A 4 -4.96 4.64 -3.78
CA LEU A 4 -5.38 4.95 -5.15
C LEU A 4 -6.57 5.92 -5.22
N ILE A 5 -7.39 5.96 -4.16
CA ILE A 5 -8.52 6.90 -4.04
C ILE A 5 -8.00 8.31 -3.75
N GLU A 6 -7.08 8.44 -2.78
CA GLU A 6 -6.41 9.71 -2.47
C GLU A 6 -5.74 10.28 -3.72
N GLY A 7 -4.92 9.46 -4.37
CA GLY A 7 -4.56 9.67 -5.76
C GLY A 7 -3.51 10.72 -6.08
N THR A 8 -3.10 11.57 -5.15
CA THR A 8 -2.06 12.59 -5.40
C THR A 8 -0.70 12.22 -4.82
N SER A 9 -0.67 11.26 -3.90
CA SER A 9 0.55 10.80 -3.27
C SER A 9 1.55 10.13 -4.22
N PRO A 10 2.86 10.13 -3.87
CA PRO A 10 3.89 9.44 -4.65
C PRO A 10 3.56 7.96 -4.90
N ALA A 11 3.09 7.23 -3.88
CA ALA A 11 2.68 5.84 -4.03
C ALA A 11 1.54 5.67 -5.03
N ALA A 12 0.51 6.54 -4.99
CA ALA A 12 -0.60 6.49 -5.92
C ALA A 12 -0.16 6.79 -7.37
N LYS A 13 0.71 7.78 -7.55
CA LYS A 13 1.29 8.12 -8.87
C LYS A 13 2.13 6.96 -9.41
N PHE A 14 2.97 6.35 -8.56
CA PHE A 14 3.79 5.20 -8.93
C PHE A 14 2.95 4.00 -9.39
N LEU A 15 1.92 3.65 -8.63
CA LEU A 15 1.01 2.54 -8.98
C LEU A 15 0.33 2.80 -10.33
N ARG A 16 -0.19 4.01 -10.56
CA ARG A 16 -0.84 4.35 -11.84
C ARG A 16 0.14 4.34 -13.02
N ALA A 17 1.34 4.88 -12.84
CA ALA A 17 2.39 4.84 -13.86
C ALA A 17 2.76 3.39 -14.25
N ASN A 18 2.63 2.47 -13.29
CA ASN A 18 2.84 1.03 -13.49
C ASN A 18 1.58 0.26 -13.89
N GLY A 19 0.51 0.95 -14.30
CA GLY A 19 -0.71 0.34 -14.81
C GLY A 19 -1.63 -0.27 -13.75
N ILE A 20 -1.34 -0.05 -12.46
CA ILE A 20 -2.14 -0.50 -11.31
C ILE A 20 -3.11 0.64 -10.95
N THR A 21 -4.34 0.53 -11.42
CA THR A 21 -5.37 1.57 -11.28
C THR A 21 -6.44 1.16 -10.27
N PHE A 22 -7.20 2.14 -9.77
CA PHE A 22 -8.31 1.89 -8.85
C PHE A 22 -9.31 0.86 -9.41
N PHE A 23 -9.66 0.98 -10.68
CA PHE A 23 -10.61 0.07 -11.34
C PHE A 23 -10.10 -1.37 -11.39
N LYS A 24 -8.82 -1.58 -11.75
CA LYS A 24 -8.21 -2.92 -11.75
C LYS A 24 -8.09 -3.51 -10.36
N VAL A 25 -7.67 -2.70 -9.38
CA VAL A 25 -7.61 -3.15 -7.98
C VAL A 25 -9.00 -3.53 -7.47
N ARG A 26 -10.04 -2.76 -7.80
CA ARG A 26 -11.42 -3.08 -7.40
C ARG A 26 -11.91 -4.37 -8.06
N GLU A 27 -11.67 -4.54 -9.36
CA GLU A 27 -12.01 -5.76 -10.08
C GLU A 27 -11.32 -6.98 -9.46
N GLU A 28 -10.02 -6.89 -9.23
CA GLU A 28 -9.25 -7.98 -8.64
C GLU A 28 -9.64 -8.27 -7.18
N THR A 29 -10.03 -7.24 -6.42
CA THR A 29 -10.60 -7.42 -5.08
C THR A 29 -11.85 -8.30 -5.13
N VAL A 30 -12.74 -8.07 -6.10
CA VAL A 30 -13.96 -8.87 -6.27
C VAL A 30 -13.64 -10.29 -6.74
N ASN A 31 -12.64 -10.45 -7.61
CA ASN A 31 -12.20 -11.78 -8.06
C ASN A 31 -11.64 -12.61 -6.90
N LEU A 32 -10.81 -12.00 -6.05
CA LEU A 32 -10.12 -12.69 -4.97
C LEU A 32 -11.02 -12.95 -3.75
N LEU A 33 -11.79 -11.94 -3.32
CA LEU A 33 -12.58 -12.01 -2.08
C LEU A 33 -14.06 -12.32 -2.31
N GLY A 34 -14.50 -12.33 -3.58
CA GLY A 34 -15.91 -12.45 -3.93
C GLY A 34 -16.69 -11.15 -3.78
N LYS A 35 -17.98 -11.19 -4.13
CA LYS A 35 -18.92 -10.09 -3.86
C LYS A 35 -19.39 -10.20 -2.41
N SER A 36 -19.57 -9.07 -1.74
CA SER A 36 -20.14 -9.02 -0.39
C SER A 36 -21.50 -9.73 -0.38
N GLU A 37 -21.70 -10.64 0.58
CA GLU A 37 -23.03 -11.21 0.80
C GLU A 37 -24.03 -10.13 1.17
N MET A 38 -25.25 -10.24 0.63
CA MET A 38 -26.32 -9.24 0.79
C MET A 38 -26.76 -9.05 2.26
N TYR A 39 -26.31 -9.92 3.17
CA TYR A 39 -26.66 -9.96 4.59
C TYR A 39 -25.48 -9.66 5.54
N PHE A 40 -24.32 -9.25 5.03
CA PHE A 40 -23.19 -8.89 5.88
C PHE A 40 -23.34 -7.45 6.40
N PHE A 41 -23.79 -7.31 7.65
CA PHE A 41 -23.81 -6.03 8.36
C PHE A 41 -22.41 -5.74 8.89
N SER A 42 -21.64 -4.94 8.14
CA SER A 42 -20.41 -4.38 8.70
C SER A 42 -20.79 -3.37 9.79
N PRO A 43 -20.16 -3.41 10.97
CA PRO A 43 -20.38 -2.40 12.01
C PRO A 43 -20.08 -0.99 11.46
N GLU A 44 -20.65 0.06 12.05
CA GLU A 44 -20.39 1.45 11.61
C GLU A 44 -18.89 1.81 11.61
N HIS A 45 -18.13 1.19 12.51
CA HIS A 45 -16.68 1.34 12.62
C HIS A 45 -16.02 -0.04 12.69
N PRO A 46 -15.77 -0.70 11.54
CA PRO A 46 -15.06 -1.97 11.53
C PRO A 46 -13.62 -1.75 12.02
N PRO A 47 -13.13 -2.61 12.93
CA PRO A 47 -11.74 -2.54 13.34
C PRO A 47 -10.81 -2.88 12.17
N LEU A 48 -9.54 -2.52 12.30
CA LEU A 48 -8.52 -3.00 11.38
C LEU A 48 -8.43 -4.53 11.47
N THR A 49 -8.24 -5.17 10.33
CA THR A 49 -7.83 -6.58 10.29
C THR A 49 -6.42 -6.73 10.88
N GLU A 50 -6.08 -7.90 11.40
CA GLU A 50 -4.73 -8.17 11.90
C GLU A 50 -3.65 -7.94 10.84
N GLN A 51 -3.93 -8.32 9.59
CA GLN A 51 -3.04 -8.07 8.44
C GLN A 51 -2.83 -6.56 8.23
N ALA A 52 -3.90 -5.77 8.30
CA ALA A 52 -3.79 -4.32 8.16
C ALA A 52 -3.02 -3.68 9.31
N GLN A 53 -3.14 -4.21 10.54
CA GLN A 53 -2.32 -3.76 11.66
C GLN A 53 -0.84 -4.07 11.43
N ARG A 54 -0.50 -5.28 10.99
CA ARG A 54 0.90 -5.66 10.66
C ARG A 54 1.51 -4.80 9.55
N VAL A 55 0.72 -4.39 8.55
CA VAL A 55 1.16 -3.43 7.53
C VAL A 55 1.58 -2.09 8.14
N LEU A 56 0.82 -1.59 9.12
CA LEU A 56 1.14 -0.34 9.82
C LEU A 56 2.37 -0.51 10.72
N ASP A 57 2.43 -1.62 11.46
CA ASP A 57 3.58 -1.93 12.33
C ASP A 57 4.86 -2.02 11.49
N TRP A 58 4.80 -2.68 10.34
CA TRP A 58 5.92 -2.73 9.38
C TRP A 58 6.33 -1.33 8.92
N ALA A 59 5.37 -0.47 8.55
CA ALA A 59 5.66 0.88 8.08
C ALA A 59 6.34 1.74 9.17
N ILE A 60 5.94 1.56 10.43
CA ILE A 60 6.58 2.21 11.59
C ILE A 60 8.00 1.67 11.78
N GLU A 61 8.19 0.35 11.78
CA GLU A 61 9.50 -0.26 11.97
C GLU A 61 10.49 0.12 10.86
N ASP A 62 10.06 0.12 9.61
CA ASP A 62 10.88 0.52 8.46
C ASP A 62 11.34 1.97 8.61
N LYS A 63 10.43 2.86 9.04
CA LYS A 63 10.78 4.25 9.32
C LYS A 63 11.80 4.37 10.46
N LEU A 64 11.60 3.65 11.56
CA LEU A 64 12.54 3.66 12.69
C LEU A 64 13.93 3.13 12.29
N LYS A 65 14.00 2.09 11.45
CA LYS A 65 15.25 1.51 10.93
C LYS A 65 16.00 2.49 10.02
N SER A 66 15.30 3.35 9.31
CA SER A 66 15.92 4.38 8.47
C SER A 66 16.71 5.44 9.27
N GLY A 67 16.48 5.52 10.60
CA GLY A 67 17.13 6.49 11.49
C GLY A 67 16.65 7.94 11.27
N ASP A 68 15.64 8.14 10.43
CA ASP A 68 15.13 9.44 10.02
C ASP A 68 13.90 9.85 10.85
N SER A 69 13.85 11.10 11.30
CA SER A 69 12.80 11.64 12.18
C SER A 69 11.54 12.12 11.45
N GLY A 70 11.45 11.84 10.15
CA GLY A 70 10.32 12.23 9.30
C GLY A 70 9.03 11.44 9.55
N GLU A 71 8.00 11.76 8.76
CA GLU A 71 6.68 11.16 8.87
C GLU A 71 6.56 9.82 8.11
N ILE A 72 5.60 8.99 8.52
CA ILE A 72 5.19 7.80 7.76
C ILE A 72 4.37 8.26 6.57
N THR A 73 4.81 7.90 5.38
CA THR A 73 4.19 8.29 4.12
C THR A 73 3.43 7.13 3.47
N THR A 74 2.64 7.42 2.44
CA THR A 74 1.93 6.41 1.64
C THR A 74 2.85 5.38 0.98
N THR A 75 4.12 5.69 0.76
CA THR A 75 5.11 4.75 0.23
C THR A 75 5.49 3.71 1.26
N HIS A 76 5.63 4.08 2.54
CA HIS A 76 5.82 3.12 3.63
C HIS A 76 4.62 2.19 3.75
N ILE A 77 3.39 2.72 3.64
CA ILE A 77 2.17 1.91 3.66
C ILE A 77 2.15 0.96 2.46
N LEU A 78 2.50 1.43 1.24
CA LEU A 78 2.58 0.57 0.06
C LEU A 78 3.60 -0.56 0.24
N LEU A 79 4.78 -0.26 0.76
CA LEU A 79 5.81 -1.27 1.03
C LEU A 79 5.40 -2.23 2.16
N GLY A 80 4.68 -1.75 3.17
CA GLY A 80 4.10 -2.59 4.22
C GLY A 80 3.09 -3.58 3.64
N ILE A 81 2.18 -3.12 2.76
CA ILE A 81 1.26 -4.00 2.02
C ILE A 81 2.06 -5.04 1.22
N TRP A 82 3.14 -4.64 0.56
CA TRP A 82 3.98 -5.56 -0.20
C TRP A 82 4.74 -6.57 0.68
N SER A 83 5.09 -6.18 1.91
CA SER A 83 5.78 -7.06 2.87
C SER A 83 4.83 -8.08 3.53
N GLU A 84 3.54 -7.76 3.65
CA GLU A 84 2.53 -8.65 4.23
C GLU A 84 2.07 -9.71 3.20
N LYS A 85 2.92 -10.71 2.95
CA LYS A 85 2.78 -11.71 1.87
C LYS A 85 1.47 -12.50 1.88
N GLU A 86 0.87 -12.71 3.04
CA GLU A 86 -0.38 -13.47 3.18
C GLU A 86 -1.64 -12.60 3.01
N SER A 87 -1.48 -11.30 2.79
CA SER A 87 -2.62 -10.39 2.68
C SER A 87 -3.25 -10.39 1.30
N ALA A 88 -4.56 -10.12 1.27
CA ALA A 88 -5.27 -9.84 0.02
C ALA A 88 -4.64 -8.66 -0.75
N GLY A 89 -4.15 -7.65 -0.03
CA GLY A 89 -3.48 -6.50 -0.63
C GLY A 89 -2.21 -6.90 -1.38
N HIS A 90 -1.40 -7.79 -0.81
CA HIS A 90 -0.22 -8.34 -1.47
C HIS A 90 -0.58 -9.10 -2.74
N ASN A 91 -1.51 -10.06 -2.63
CA ASN A 91 -1.92 -10.89 -3.76
C ASN A 91 -2.49 -10.05 -4.91
N ILE A 92 -3.32 -9.04 -4.61
CA ILE A 92 -3.86 -8.13 -5.64
C ILE A 92 -2.74 -7.35 -6.33
N LEU A 93 -1.76 -6.83 -5.56
CA LEU A 93 -0.63 -6.11 -6.14
C LEU A 93 0.23 -7.02 -7.02
N GLU A 94 0.52 -8.24 -6.56
CA GLU A 94 1.27 -9.25 -7.30
C GLU A 94 0.57 -9.62 -8.62
N THR A 95 -0.72 -9.95 -8.58
CA THR A 95 -1.53 -10.26 -9.78
C THR A 95 -1.51 -9.11 -10.79
N LEU A 96 -1.54 -7.86 -10.31
CA LEU A 96 -1.49 -6.67 -11.17
C LEU A 96 -0.06 -6.28 -11.60
N GLY A 97 0.92 -7.12 -11.32
CA GLY A 97 2.30 -7.00 -11.79
C GLY A 97 3.19 -6.10 -10.93
N PHE A 98 2.82 -5.84 -9.67
CA PHE A 98 3.75 -5.31 -8.68
C PHE A 98 4.72 -6.42 -8.24
N ASN A 99 6.00 -6.11 -8.07
CA ASN A 99 7.03 -7.09 -7.77
C ASN A 99 8.18 -6.46 -6.95
N ASP A 100 9.16 -7.26 -6.57
CA ASP A 100 10.28 -6.80 -5.74
C ASP A 100 11.14 -5.71 -6.41
N ASP A 101 11.23 -5.68 -7.73
CA ASP A 101 11.97 -4.64 -8.44
C ASP A 101 11.26 -3.29 -8.34
N LYS A 102 9.93 -3.28 -8.50
CA LYS A 102 9.10 -2.09 -8.27
C LYS A 102 9.10 -1.67 -6.81
N ALA A 103 9.10 -2.61 -5.87
CA ALA A 103 9.23 -2.32 -4.44
C ALA A 103 10.56 -1.60 -4.14
N LYS A 104 11.67 -2.08 -4.71
CA LYS A 104 12.99 -1.41 -4.58
C LYS A 104 12.98 -0.02 -5.20
N GLU A 105 12.28 0.19 -6.31
CA GLU A 105 12.15 1.52 -6.93
C GLU A 105 11.40 2.50 -6.02
N VAL A 106 10.27 2.06 -5.43
CA VAL A 106 9.54 2.85 -4.44
C VAL A 106 10.44 3.19 -3.24
N ALA A 107 11.16 2.20 -2.70
CA ALA A 107 12.07 2.42 -1.57
C ALA A 107 13.19 3.43 -1.90
N LYS A 108 13.76 3.38 -3.12
CA LYS A 108 14.77 4.36 -3.56
C LYS A 108 14.19 5.77 -3.68
N SER A 109 12.97 5.91 -4.18
CA SER A 109 12.32 7.22 -4.28
C SER A 109 12.13 7.89 -2.91
N MET A 110 11.92 7.10 -1.86
CA MET A 110 11.82 7.58 -0.48
C MET A 110 13.13 8.18 0.04
N SER A 111 14.28 7.58 -0.29
CA SER A 111 15.59 8.12 0.10
C SER A 111 16.00 9.35 -0.72
N GLY A 112 15.49 9.47 -1.96
CA GLY A 112 15.78 10.59 -2.85
C GLY A 112 15.08 11.90 -2.46
N ASP A 113 13.86 11.83 -1.94
CA ASP A 113 13.08 13.02 -1.55
C ASP A 113 13.70 13.75 -0.33
N VAL A 114 14.43 13.04 0.53
CA VAL A 114 15.16 13.65 1.68
C VAL A 114 16.27 14.59 1.20
N ALA A 115 16.90 14.31 0.06
CA ALA A 115 18.00 15.12 -0.46
C ALA A 115 17.53 16.45 -1.12
N LEU A 116 16.25 16.55 -1.49
CA LEU A 116 15.72 17.70 -2.23
C LEU A 116 15.05 18.76 -1.34
N ASN A 117 14.86 18.48 -0.05
CA ASN A 117 14.22 19.41 0.90
C ASN A 117 15.19 20.33 1.66
N PHE A 118 16.46 20.40 1.25
CA PHE A 118 17.42 21.37 1.77
C PHE A 118 17.76 22.43 0.71
N LYS A 119 16.90 23.43 0.57
CA LYS A 119 17.27 24.72 -0.02
C LYS A 119 16.40 25.85 0.47
#